data_AF-A0A4R2ZYA3-F1
#
_entry.id   AF-A0A4R2ZYA3-F1
#
_cell.length_a   1.000
_cell.length_b   1.000
_cell.length_c   1.000
_cell.angle_alpha   90.00
_cell.angle_beta   90.00
_cell.angle_gamma   90.00
#
_symmetry.space_group_name_H-M   'P 1'
#
loop_
_entity.id
_entity.type
_entity.pdbx_description
1 polymer ?
#
loop_
_entity_poly.entity_id
_entity_poly.type
_entity_poly.pdbx_seq_one_letter_code
_entity_poly.pdbx_strand_id
1 'polypeptide(L)'
;MGKLLSSSRRSMVYLNSFAILAGAFVGGGAFLGSGRQAFACGDTPYLGEICTFAFGYCPRGFAPADGSLVSVQQNSALFALLGTVYGGNGTQTFALPDLKGRAAVNVGTGAGLSEVVLGMKSGVQQITLTQQQMPQHTHGAAFTGTGGGNQTINVDAVPSTLAAQPHFVAKQATGVAAIAAGSYLGQSGTGTGSATIYVPQNSTAADVALSGVTVGLTGDPGRPAFNFTVQSGFTAGTVTVSPAGGSQPVVTQSPTLGLTQCIATVGVFPPRP
;
A
#
# COMPACT_ATOMS: atom_id res chain seq x y z
N MET A 1 -33.62 -25.86 84.63
CA MET A 1 -32.24 -25.40 84.37
C MET A 1 -32.15 -25.06 82.89
N GLY A 2 -31.89 -23.86 82.38
CA GLY A 2 -31.49 -22.57 82.93
C GLY A 2 -30.76 -21.80 81.82
N LYS A 3 -31.25 -20.58 81.50
CA LYS A 3 -30.62 -19.46 80.74
C LYS A 3 -30.40 -19.67 79.22
N LEU A 4 -31.12 -18.97 78.31
CA LEU A 4 -31.00 -17.55 77.91
C LEU A 4 -29.55 -17.08 77.73
N LEU A 5 -29.15 -16.79 76.48
CA LEU A 5 -28.41 -15.58 76.08
C LEU A 5 -28.37 -15.44 74.55
N SER A 6 -28.83 -14.27 74.12
CA SER A 6 -28.92 -13.72 72.76
C SER A 6 -27.57 -13.12 72.33
N SER A 7 -27.24 -13.18 71.03
CA SER A 7 -26.36 -12.19 70.40
C SER A 7 -26.68 -12.04 68.91
N SER A 8 -27.56 -11.08 68.64
CA SER A 8 -27.79 -10.45 67.34
C SER A 8 -26.65 -9.48 67.02
N ARG A 9 -25.97 -9.64 65.88
CA ARG A 9 -25.13 -8.60 65.27
C ARG A 9 -25.85 -8.02 64.05
N ARG A 10 -26.68 -7.01 64.27
CA ARG A 10 -27.06 -6.00 63.27
C ARG A 10 -26.25 -4.74 63.58
N SER A 11 -25.30 -4.38 62.72
CA SER A 11 -24.53 -3.15 62.89
C SER A 11 -25.31 -1.98 62.31
N MET A 12 -25.67 -1.08 63.22
CA MET A 12 -26.47 0.12 63.03
C MET A 12 -25.64 1.23 62.39
N VAL A 13 -26.25 1.89 61.41
CA VAL A 13 -26.04 3.30 61.07
C VAL A 13 -26.34 4.15 62.31
N TYR A 14 -25.47 5.10 62.68
CA TYR A 14 -25.84 6.51 62.96
C TYR A 14 -24.73 7.39 63.56
N LEU A 15 -24.71 8.65 63.07
CA LEU A 15 -24.35 9.92 63.74
C LEU A 15 -22.89 10.14 64.20
N ASN A 16 -22.18 10.98 63.46
CA ASN A 16 -21.21 11.92 64.03
C ASN A 16 -21.73 13.35 63.87
N SER A 17 -22.42 13.82 64.91
CA SER A 17 -22.71 15.22 65.17
C SER A 17 -21.43 15.90 65.69
N PHE A 18 -20.91 16.88 64.96
CA PHE A 18 -19.97 17.85 65.54
C PHE A 18 -20.74 19.11 65.94
N ALA A 19 -20.91 19.28 67.25
CA ALA A 19 -21.37 20.50 67.88
C ALA A 19 -20.26 21.57 67.79
N ILE A 20 -20.53 22.72 67.17
CA ILE A 20 -19.68 23.91 67.27
C ILE A 20 -20.28 24.83 68.33
N LEU A 21 -19.44 25.11 69.32
CA LEU A 21 -19.68 25.96 70.49
C LEU A 21 -20.02 27.39 70.07
N ALA A 22 -20.99 28.00 70.76
CA ALA A 22 -21.43 29.38 70.57
C ALA A 22 -20.30 30.38 70.87
N GLY A 23 -19.93 31.17 69.86
CA GLY A 23 -19.18 32.41 69.99
C GLY A 23 -19.91 33.51 69.21
N ALA A 24 -20.34 34.54 69.91
CA ALA A 24 -21.08 35.66 69.33
C ALA A 24 -20.24 36.40 68.27
N PHE A 25 -20.71 36.40 67.02
CA PHE A 25 -20.33 37.41 66.04
C PHE A 25 -21.58 38.14 65.57
N VAL A 26 -21.59 39.44 65.86
CA VAL A 26 -22.55 40.45 65.44
C VAL A 26 -22.37 40.69 63.94
N GLY A 27 -23.48 40.67 63.19
CA GLY A 27 -23.59 41.34 61.89
C GLY A 27 -22.90 40.65 60.71
N GLY A 28 -23.64 39.81 59.99
CA GLY A 28 -23.22 39.30 58.68
C GLY A 28 -24.11 38.12 58.30
N GLY A 29 -25.19 38.37 57.57
CA GLY A 29 -26.06 37.33 57.06
C GLY A 29 -25.29 36.41 56.13
N ALA A 30 -24.81 35.28 56.66
CA ALA A 30 -24.31 34.18 55.87
C ALA A 30 -25.49 33.59 55.11
N PHE A 31 -25.63 33.97 53.84
CA PHE A 31 -26.42 33.22 52.88
C PHE A 31 -25.77 31.84 52.76
N LEU A 32 -26.21 30.91 53.61
CA LEU A 32 -26.09 29.48 53.37
C LEU A 32 -26.99 29.14 52.18
N GLY A 33 -26.56 29.58 50.99
CA GLY A 33 -27.10 29.10 49.74
C GLY A 33 -26.82 27.61 49.69
N SER A 34 -27.79 26.81 50.10
CA SER A 34 -27.80 25.39 49.80
C SER A 34 -27.73 25.29 48.29
N GLY A 35 -26.53 25.04 47.75
CA GLY A 35 -26.36 24.67 46.36
C GLY A 35 -27.22 23.44 46.14
N ARG A 36 -28.39 23.63 45.52
CA ARG A 36 -29.22 22.51 45.10
C ARG A 36 -28.34 21.69 44.18
N GLN A 37 -28.09 20.44 44.54
CA GLN A 37 -27.40 19.50 43.67
C GLN A 37 -28.18 19.49 42.36
N ALA A 38 -27.56 19.95 41.27
CA ALA A 38 -28.12 19.79 39.94
C ALA A 38 -28.05 18.30 39.61
N PHE A 39 -29.10 17.57 39.99
CA PHE A 39 -29.30 16.23 39.49
C PHE A 39 -29.55 16.37 37.98
N ALA A 40 -28.71 15.74 37.16
CA ALA A 40 -28.88 15.73 35.70
C ALA A 40 -30.19 15.07 35.23
N CYS A 41 -30.90 14.41 36.17
CA CYS A 41 -32.27 13.98 36.03
C CYS A 41 -32.86 13.71 37.42
N GLY A 42 -33.59 14.68 38.00
CA GLY A 42 -34.24 14.51 39.31
C GLY A 42 -35.69 14.00 39.20
N ASP A 43 -36.31 13.71 40.34
CA ASP A 43 -37.75 13.38 40.40
C ASP A 43 -38.65 14.56 39.96
N THR A 44 -38.09 15.77 39.91
CA THR A 44 -38.73 17.00 39.44
C THR A 44 -37.82 17.73 38.43
N PRO A 45 -37.74 17.25 37.18
CA PRO A 45 -36.90 17.87 36.14
C PRO A 45 -37.46 19.23 35.72
N TYR A 46 -36.62 20.05 35.08
CA TYR A 46 -37.14 21.18 34.32
C TYR A 46 -37.84 20.67 33.05
N LEU A 47 -38.95 21.31 32.68
CA LEU A 47 -39.65 20.97 31.46
C LEU A 47 -38.73 21.19 30.25
N GLY A 48 -38.59 20.17 29.38
CA GLY A 48 -37.66 20.20 28.24
C GLY A 48 -36.21 19.78 28.56
N GLU A 49 -35.91 19.39 29.80
CA GLU A 49 -34.61 18.82 30.18
C GLU A 49 -34.36 17.48 29.47
N ILE A 50 -33.14 17.25 29.01
CA ILE A 50 -32.74 16.01 28.34
C ILE A 50 -31.94 15.15 29.32
N CYS A 51 -32.45 13.95 29.57
CA CYS A 51 -31.81 12.96 30.42
C CYS A 51 -31.33 11.75 29.60
N THR A 52 -30.21 11.18 30.02
CA THR A 52 -29.68 9.94 29.47
C THR A 52 -29.91 8.79 30.44
N PHE A 53 -30.48 7.69 29.96
CA PHE A 53 -30.77 6.49 30.73
C PHE A 53 -30.05 5.25 30.16
N ALA A 54 -29.59 4.37 31.05
CA ALA A 54 -28.92 3.12 30.67
C ALA A 54 -29.88 1.97 30.27
N PHE A 55 -31.19 2.16 30.46
CA PHE A 55 -32.24 1.19 30.10
C PHE A 55 -33.02 1.65 28.86
N GLY A 56 -33.65 0.71 28.14
CA GLY A 56 -34.23 0.92 26.81
C GLY A 56 -35.59 1.64 26.74
N TYR A 57 -35.98 2.44 27.72
CA TYR A 57 -37.27 3.15 27.73
C TYR A 57 -37.17 4.50 28.45
N CYS A 58 -38.13 5.40 28.19
CA CYS A 58 -38.26 6.65 28.93
C CYS A 58 -39.23 6.48 30.11
N PRO A 59 -38.84 6.87 31.33
CA PRO A 59 -39.74 6.83 32.49
C PRO A 59 -40.98 7.71 32.31
N ARG A 60 -41.97 7.56 33.19
CA ARG A 60 -43.17 8.41 33.19
C ARG A 60 -42.77 9.89 33.34
N GLY A 61 -43.40 10.76 32.55
CA GLY A 61 -43.06 12.18 32.49
C GLY A 61 -41.93 12.51 31.51
N PHE A 62 -41.41 11.51 30.80
CA PHE A 62 -40.42 11.66 29.74
C PHE A 62 -40.90 11.04 28.43
N ALA A 63 -40.42 11.57 27.32
CA ALA A 63 -40.59 11.03 25.97
C ALA A 63 -39.23 10.81 25.31
N PRO A 64 -39.10 9.87 24.35
CA PRO A 64 -37.84 9.68 23.63
C PRO A 64 -37.44 10.91 22.82
N ALA A 65 -36.15 11.28 22.85
CA ALA A 65 -35.60 12.35 22.03
C ALA A 65 -35.22 11.81 20.63
N ASP A 66 -36.24 11.40 19.87
CA ASP A 66 -36.12 10.68 18.61
C ASP A 66 -36.69 11.42 17.38
N GLY A 67 -37.05 12.70 17.54
CA GLY A 67 -37.68 13.50 16.49
C GLY A 67 -39.18 13.29 16.31
N SER A 68 -39.85 12.55 17.21
CA SER A 68 -41.30 12.32 17.14
C SER A 68 -42.11 13.62 17.18
N LEU A 69 -43.24 13.63 16.46
CA LEU A 69 -44.21 14.72 16.48
C LEU A 69 -45.16 14.55 17.66
N VAL A 70 -45.36 15.64 18.41
CA VAL A 70 -46.18 15.68 19.61
C VAL A 70 -47.24 16.77 19.48
N SER A 71 -48.44 16.51 20.02
CA SER A 71 -49.55 17.47 19.99
C SER A 71 -49.24 18.72 20.82
N VAL A 72 -49.42 19.89 20.21
CA VAL A 72 -49.33 21.20 20.87
C VAL A 72 -50.39 21.32 21.97
N GLN A 73 -51.60 20.81 21.74
CA GLN A 73 -52.70 20.91 22.70
C GLN A 73 -52.42 20.13 23.99
N GLN A 74 -51.76 18.97 23.88
CA GLN A 74 -51.44 18.13 25.03
C GLN A 74 -50.16 18.56 25.75
N ASN A 75 -49.27 19.30 25.07
CA ASN A 75 -47.95 19.67 25.57
C ASN A 75 -47.68 21.18 25.39
N SER A 76 -48.66 22.01 25.73
CA SER A 76 -48.60 23.47 25.50
C SER A 76 -47.43 24.15 26.22
N ALA A 77 -47.12 23.73 27.45
CA ALA A 77 -45.99 24.26 28.21
C ALA A 77 -44.64 23.88 27.59
N LEU A 78 -44.51 22.67 27.04
CA LEU A 78 -43.29 22.23 26.36
C LEU A 78 -43.14 22.95 25.01
N PHE A 79 -44.24 23.12 24.28
CA PHE A 79 -44.27 23.90 23.04
C PHE A 79 -43.86 25.37 23.26
N ALA A 80 -44.25 25.98 24.38
CA ALA A 80 -43.84 27.35 24.71
C ALA A 80 -42.30 27.51 24.90
N LEU A 81 -41.58 26.41 25.16
CA LEU A 81 -40.12 26.39 25.29
C LEU A 81 -39.44 26.04 23.95
N LEU A 82 -39.89 24.97 23.29
CA LEU A 82 -39.22 24.42 22.10
C LEU A 82 -39.66 25.08 20.79
N GLY A 83 -40.90 25.58 20.74
CA GLY A 83 -41.54 26.07 19.51
C GLY A 83 -41.49 25.01 18.40
N THR A 84 -41.10 25.44 17.20
CA THR A 84 -40.94 24.59 16.02
C THR A 84 -39.47 24.35 15.65
N VAL A 85 -38.53 24.62 16.56
CA VAL A 85 -37.08 24.53 16.31
C VAL A 85 -36.67 23.17 15.77
N TYR A 86 -37.31 22.10 16.22
CA TYR A 86 -37.01 20.72 15.80
C TYR A 86 -37.96 20.20 14.70
N GLY A 87 -38.97 20.99 14.29
CA GLY A 87 -39.96 20.62 13.28
C GLY A 87 -41.42 20.71 13.75
N GLY A 88 -42.33 20.22 12.91
CA GLY A 88 -43.78 20.30 13.08
C GLY A 88 -44.40 21.54 12.42
N ASN A 89 -45.72 21.68 12.55
CA ASN A 89 -46.49 22.75 11.88
C ASN A 89 -46.80 23.95 12.81
N GLY A 90 -46.37 23.90 14.07
CA GLY A 90 -46.51 24.99 15.04
C GLY A 90 -47.94 25.30 15.49
N THR A 91 -48.94 24.58 14.98
CA THR A 91 -50.36 24.80 15.26
C THR A 91 -51.00 23.59 15.93
N GLN A 92 -50.83 22.41 15.33
CA GLN A 92 -51.32 21.14 15.88
C GLN A 92 -50.21 20.31 16.50
N THR A 93 -49.01 20.37 15.91
CA THR A 93 -47.87 19.52 16.29
C THR A 93 -46.54 20.27 16.25
N PHE A 94 -45.63 19.86 17.13
CA PHE A 94 -44.21 20.22 17.11
C PHE A 94 -43.37 18.96 17.26
N ALA A 95 -42.10 19.00 16.85
CA ALA A 95 -41.21 17.86 17.00
C ALA A 95 -40.34 17.96 18.25
N LEU A 96 -39.99 16.81 18.82
CA LEU A 96 -38.95 16.70 19.84
C LEU A 96 -37.55 16.74 19.20
N PRO A 97 -36.48 16.98 19.98
CA PRO A 97 -35.11 16.80 19.50
C PRO A 97 -34.88 15.38 18.97
N ASP A 98 -33.99 15.23 17.98
CA ASP A 98 -33.62 13.94 17.39
C ASP A 98 -32.14 13.67 17.66
N LEU A 99 -31.87 12.88 18.69
CA LEU A 99 -30.52 12.53 19.14
C LEU A 99 -30.05 11.16 18.65
N LYS A 100 -30.81 10.51 17.74
CA LYS A 100 -30.43 9.19 17.21
C LYS A 100 -29.16 9.32 16.37
N GLY A 101 -28.09 8.67 16.82
CA GLY A 101 -26.78 8.68 16.16
C GLY A 101 -26.12 10.07 16.15
N ARG A 102 -26.45 10.92 17.12
CA ARG A 102 -25.92 12.28 17.29
C ARG A 102 -25.51 12.53 18.73
N ALA A 103 -24.41 13.24 18.93
CA ALA A 103 -24.04 13.78 20.24
C ALA A 103 -24.61 15.21 20.36
N ALA A 104 -25.08 15.57 21.56
CA ALA A 104 -25.45 16.95 21.85
C ALA A 104 -24.18 17.81 21.99
N VAL A 105 -24.21 19.01 21.41
CA VAL A 105 -23.15 20.01 21.50
C VAL A 105 -23.76 21.35 21.91
N ASN A 106 -22.97 22.21 22.56
CA ASN A 106 -23.46 23.52 22.98
C ASN A 106 -23.69 24.43 21.75
N VAL A 107 -24.68 25.31 21.85
CA VAL A 107 -24.94 26.36 20.88
C VAL A 107 -23.94 27.51 21.05
N GLY A 108 -23.68 28.25 19.97
CA GLY A 108 -22.85 29.45 19.98
C GLY A 108 -21.82 29.50 18.87
N THR A 109 -20.98 30.54 18.93
CA THR A 109 -19.86 30.78 18.04
C THR A 109 -18.56 30.84 18.84
N GLY A 110 -17.43 30.52 18.21
CA GLY A 110 -16.11 30.60 18.82
C GLY A 110 -15.01 30.74 17.77
N ALA A 111 -13.86 31.30 18.17
CA ALA A 111 -12.73 31.46 17.24
C ALA A 111 -12.26 30.09 16.74
N GLY A 112 -12.27 29.90 15.41
CA GLY A 112 -11.93 28.61 14.78
C GLY A 112 -13.01 27.53 14.90
N LEU A 113 -14.19 27.84 15.43
CA LEU A 113 -15.33 26.93 15.49
C LEU A 113 -16.41 27.34 14.48
N SER A 114 -17.10 26.34 13.93
CA SER A 114 -18.33 26.60 13.18
C SER A 114 -19.44 27.05 14.11
N GLU A 115 -20.27 27.99 13.65
CA GLU A 115 -21.47 28.41 14.37
C GLU A 115 -22.42 27.22 14.57
N VAL A 116 -22.92 27.04 15.79
CA VAL A 116 -23.93 26.06 16.14
C VAL A 116 -25.17 26.80 16.65
N VAL A 117 -26.25 26.75 15.88
CA VAL A 117 -27.55 27.28 16.32
C VAL A 117 -28.41 26.17 16.93
N LEU A 118 -29.37 26.54 17.78
CA LEU A 118 -30.27 25.58 18.41
C LEU A 118 -31.07 24.81 17.34
N GLY A 119 -31.16 23.48 17.48
CA GLY A 119 -31.84 22.61 16.51
C GLY A 119 -31.01 22.29 15.25
N MET A 120 -29.83 22.86 15.09
CA MET A 120 -28.96 22.56 13.94
C MET A 120 -28.50 21.11 13.97
N LYS A 121 -28.78 20.36 12.90
CA LYS A 121 -28.22 19.02 12.68
C LYS A 121 -26.90 19.16 11.92
N SER A 122 -25.78 18.99 12.61
CA SER A 122 -24.44 19.01 12.01
C SER A 122 -23.77 17.61 12.05
N GLY A 123 -22.76 17.43 11.20
CA GLY A 123 -21.99 16.18 11.08
C GLY A 123 -22.66 15.10 10.22
N VAL A 124 -21.83 14.17 9.74
CA VAL A 124 -22.22 12.96 9.02
C VAL A 124 -21.64 11.74 9.71
N GLN A 125 -22.34 10.60 9.65
CA GLN A 125 -21.88 9.35 10.26
C GLN A 125 -20.77 8.70 9.41
N GLN A 126 -20.84 8.93 8.11
CA GLN A 126 -19.91 8.40 7.13
C GLN A 126 -19.68 9.46 6.05
N ILE A 127 -18.43 9.62 5.64
CA ILE A 127 -18.06 10.46 4.50
C ILE A 127 -17.42 9.58 3.42
N THR A 128 -17.91 9.69 2.19
CA THR A 128 -17.28 9.06 1.04
C THR A 128 -16.12 9.92 0.58
N LEU A 129 -14.89 9.47 0.82
CA LEU A 129 -13.70 10.19 0.38
C LEU A 129 -13.46 9.93 -1.11
N THR A 130 -13.58 10.97 -1.92
CA THR A 130 -13.16 10.98 -3.31
C THR A 130 -11.64 11.06 -3.43
N GLN A 131 -11.08 10.74 -4.60
CA GLN A 131 -9.64 10.90 -4.84
C GLN A 131 -9.13 12.33 -4.60
N GLN A 132 -9.96 13.35 -4.86
CA GLN A 132 -9.60 14.76 -4.62
C GLN A 132 -9.56 15.13 -3.14
N GLN A 133 -10.19 14.34 -2.27
CA GLN A 133 -10.24 14.57 -0.83
C GLN A 133 -9.13 13.84 -0.08
N MET A 134 -8.28 13.07 -0.77
CA MET A 134 -7.10 12.45 -0.19
C MET A 134 -5.88 13.36 -0.36
N PRO A 135 -5.01 13.49 0.67
CA PRO A 135 -3.74 14.19 0.51
C PRO A 135 -2.94 13.65 -0.67
N GLN A 136 -2.21 14.54 -1.34
CA GLN A 136 -1.28 14.13 -2.39
C GLN A 136 -0.29 13.13 -1.80
N HIS A 137 -0.26 11.94 -2.38
CA HIS A 137 0.63 10.86 -2.00
C HIS A 137 1.22 10.23 -3.26
N THR A 138 2.35 9.54 -3.11
CA THR A 138 3.03 8.84 -4.20
C THR A 138 3.18 7.37 -3.84
N HIS A 139 3.25 6.52 -4.86
CA HIS A 139 3.62 5.11 -4.68
C HIS A 139 4.98 4.91 -5.33
N GLY A 140 5.94 4.40 -4.55
CA GLY A 140 7.24 4.02 -5.08
C GLY A 140 7.13 2.73 -5.88
N ALA A 141 7.40 2.79 -7.17
CA ALA A 141 7.58 1.62 -8.02
C ALA A 141 9.06 1.28 -8.10
N ALA A 142 9.47 0.13 -7.55
CA ALA A 142 10.81 -0.40 -7.76
C ALA A 142 10.78 -1.41 -8.92
N PHE A 143 11.49 -1.10 -10.00
CA PHE A 143 11.75 -2.06 -11.08
C PHE A 143 13.14 -2.65 -10.90
N THR A 144 13.23 -3.97 -10.73
CA THR A 144 14.51 -4.68 -10.65
C THR A 144 14.64 -5.60 -11.87
N GLY A 145 15.15 -5.06 -12.97
CA GLY A 145 15.44 -5.85 -14.16
C GLY A 145 16.60 -6.82 -13.91
N THR A 146 16.37 -8.13 -14.09
CA THR A 146 17.41 -9.17 -13.98
C THR A 146 17.78 -9.66 -15.38
N GLY A 147 18.55 -8.87 -16.14
CA GLY A 147 18.95 -9.19 -17.53
C GLY A 147 18.78 -8.02 -18.51
N GLY A 148 19.63 -7.96 -19.53
CA GLY A 148 19.68 -6.89 -20.53
C GLY A 148 21.12 -6.48 -20.82
N GLY A 149 21.72 -7.08 -21.84
CA GLY A 149 23.07 -6.80 -22.32
C GLY A 149 23.27 -7.35 -23.72
N ASN A 150 24.20 -6.74 -24.47
CA ASN A 150 24.62 -7.21 -25.78
C ASN A 150 25.37 -8.53 -25.62
N GLN A 151 24.77 -9.65 -26.00
CA GLN A 151 25.48 -10.93 -26.05
C GLN A 151 26.21 -11.01 -27.39
N THR A 152 27.54 -11.07 -27.33
CA THR A 152 28.35 -11.35 -28.52
C THR A 152 28.34 -12.85 -28.76
N ILE A 153 27.79 -13.28 -29.89
CA ILE A 153 27.95 -14.66 -30.35
C ILE A 153 29.17 -14.70 -31.25
N ASN A 154 30.18 -15.45 -30.82
CA ASN A 154 31.36 -15.73 -31.63
C ASN A 154 31.07 -16.93 -32.52
N VAL A 155 31.16 -16.73 -33.83
CA VAL A 155 31.23 -17.83 -34.80
C VAL A 155 32.69 -18.02 -35.13
N ASP A 156 33.26 -19.14 -34.66
CA ASP A 156 34.67 -19.45 -34.86
C ASP A 156 34.99 -19.62 -36.35
N ALA A 157 36.22 -19.27 -36.72
CA ALA A 157 36.72 -19.50 -38.07
C ALA A 157 36.79 -21.01 -38.34
N VAL A 158 36.28 -21.46 -39.49
CA VAL A 158 36.37 -22.86 -39.92
C VAL A 158 37.58 -23.01 -40.84
N PRO A 159 38.68 -23.66 -40.40
CA PRO A 159 39.81 -23.94 -41.27
C PRO A 159 39.47 -25.14 -42.16
N SER A 160 39.07 -24.92 -43.41
CA SER A 160 39.11 -26.01 -44.40
C SER A 160 40.54 -26.15 -44.90
N THR A 161 41.27 -27.13 -44.37
CA THR A 161 42.47 -27.65 -45.03
C THR A 161 42.03 -28.27 -46.36
N LEU A 162 42.42 -27.66 -47.48
CA LEU A 162 42.25 -28.28 -48.79
C LEU A 162 43.28 -29.40 -48.90
N ALA A 163 42.87 -30.65 -48.66
CA ALA A 163 43.73 -31.81 -48.82
C ALA A 163 44.00 -32.08 -50.31
N ALA A 164 44.96 -31.36 -50.90
CA ALA A 164 45.46 -31.65 -52.25
C ALA A 164 46.73 -32.52 -52.15
N GLN A 165 46.64 -33.77 -52.59
CA GLN A 165 47.80 -34.66 -52.77
C GLN A 165 48.34 -34.47 -54.21
N PRO A 166 49.56 -33.96 -54.44
CA PRO A 166 50.11 -33.88 -55.80
C PRO A 166 50.55 -35.26 -56.30
N HIS A 167 50.11 -35.65 -57.50
CA HIS A 167 50.44 -36.93 -58.14
C HIS A 167 51.37 -36.70 -59.34
N PHE A 168 52.65 -37.10 -59.24
CA PHE A 168 53.61 -37.05 -60.35
C PHE A 168 53.66 -38.40 -61.08
N VAL A 169 53.25 -38.43 -62.34
CA VAL A 169 53.37 -39.62 -63.21
C VAL A 169 54.65 -39.51 -64.03
N ALA A 170 55.68 -40.29 -63.72
CA ALA A 170 56.80 -40.48 -64.63
C ALA A 170 56.32 -41.32 -65.82
N LYS A 171 56.14 -40.69 -66.99
CA LYS A 171 55.70 -41.39 -68.19
C LYS A 171 56.88 -42.17 -68.78
N GLN A 172 56.85 -43.50 -68.77
CA GLN A 172 57.74 -44.31 -69.59
C GLN A 172 57.33 -44.13 -71.06
N ALA A 173 57.92 -43.15 -71.73
CA ALA A 173 57.84 -43.05 -73.18
C ALA A 173 59.26 -43.25 -73.73
N THR A 174 59.44 -44.33 -74.50
CA THR A 174 60.63 -44.57 -75.31
C THR A 174 60.63 -43.58 -76.47
N GLY A 175 60.99 -42.34 -76.19
CA GLY A 175 61.20 -41.31 -77.21
C GLY A 175 62.56 -41.53 -77.86
N VAL A 176 62.58 -41.95 -79.12
CA VAL A 176 63.79 -42.09 -79.91
C VAL A 176 64.38 -40.70 -80.15
N ALA A 177 65.57 -40.49 -79.62
CA ALA A 177 66.38 -39.30 -79.74
C ALA A 177 66.78 -38.99 -81.19
N ALA A 178 66.69 -37.71 -81.56
CA ALA A 178 67.84 -37.04 -82.16
C ALA A 178 68.22 -35.90 -81.23
N ILE A 179 69.00 -36.20 -80.19
CA ILE A 179 69.63 -35.16 -79.38
C ILE A 179 70.70 -34.51 -80.27
N ALA A 180 70.60 -33.19 -80.50
CA ALA A 180 71.55 -32.48 -81.34
C ALA A 180 72.98 -32.59 -80.78
N ALA A 181 73.96 -32.73 -81.66
CA ALA A 181 75.37 -32.79 -81.30
C ALA A 181 75.74 -31.58 -80.41
N GLY A 182 76.21 -31.86 -79.19
CA GLY A 182 76.59 -30.84 -78.21
C GLY A 182 75.60 -30.59 -77.06
N SER A 183 74.47 -31.30 -76.99
CA SER A 183 73.55 -31.17 -75.85
C SER A 183 74.02 -32.00 -74.64
N TYR A 184 73.90 -31.45 -73.42
CA TYR A 184 74.18 -32.17 -72.17
C TYR A 184 73.15 -31.81 -71.07
N LEU A 185 72.79 -32.78 -70.22
CA LEU A 185 71.84 -32.62 -69.10
C LEU A 185 72.52 -32.18 -67.79
N GLY A 186 73.80 -31.82 -67.85
CA GLY A 186 74.61 -31.24 -66.76
C GLY A 186 76.09 -31.20 -67.14
N GLN A 187 76.81 -30.13 -66.79
CA GLN A 187 78.23 -29.91 -67.11
C GLN A 187 79.12 -30.48 -65.98
N SER A 188 80.03 -31.41 -66.26
CA SER A 188 81.07 -31.82 -65.30
C SER A 188 82.32 -30.95 -65.47
N GLY A 189 82.83 -30.41 -64.36
CA GLY A 189 84.12 -29.68 -64.31
C GLY A 189 85.32 -30.56 -64.68
N THR A 190 86.42 -29.92 -65.10
CA THR A 190 87.63 -30.53 -65.72
C THR A 190 88.18 -31.76 -64.98
N GLY A 191 88.24 -32.90 -65.67
CA GLY A 191 88.84 -34.15 -65.20
C GLY A 191 88.04 -35.37 -65.68
N THR A 192 88.73 -36.38 -66.21
CA THR A 192 88.13 -37.54 -66.89
C THR A 192 87.42 -38.48 -65.93
N GLY A 193 86.14 -38.21 -65.66
CA GLY A 193 85.24 -39.09 -64.90
C GLY A 193 83.81 -38.98 -65.45
N SER A 194 83.39 -39.97 -66.24
CA SER A 194 82.01 -40.07 -66.72
C SER A 194 81.12 -40.57 -65.58
N ALA A 195 80.37 -39.67 -64.93
CA ALA A 195 79.29 -40.06 -64.03
C ALA A 195 78.05 -40.38 -64.88
N THR A 196 77.82 -41.66 -65.16
CA THR A 196 76.60 -42.10 -65.87
C THR A 196 75.40 -42.02 -64.94
N ILE A 197 74.43 -41.14 -65.24
CA ILE A 197 73.15 -41.00 -64.50
C ILE A 197 72.24 -42.25 -64.68
N TYR A 198 72.55 -43.09 -65.66
CA TYR A 198 71.85 -44.35 -65.92
C TYR A 198 72.74 -45.55 -65.58
N VAL A 199 72.19 -46.50 -64.84
CA VAL A 199 72.85 -47.76 -64.48
C VAL A 199 72.16 -48.90 -65.27
N PRO A 200 72.90 -49.80 -65.94
CA PRO A 200 72.28 -50.94 -66.65
C PRO A 200 71.55 -51.89 -65.68
N GLN A 201 70.52 -52.58 -66.19
CA GLN A 201 69.52 -53.36 -65.42
C GLN A 201 70.09 -54.39 -64.43
N ASN A 202 71.31 -54.84 -64.65
CA ASN A 202 72.03 -55.85 -63.89
C ASN A 202 73.17 -55.27 -63.03
N SER A 203 73.16 -53.96 -62.81
CA SER A 203 74.10 -53.31 -61.90
C SER A 203 73.76 -53.57 -60.44
N THR A 204 74.80 -53.81 -59.65
CA THR A 204 74.75 -53.92 -58.19
C THR A 204 75.20 -52.64 -57.49
N ALA A 205 75.43 -51.55 -58.26
CA ALA A 205 75.82 -50.26 -57.71
C ALA A 205 74.65 -49.59 -56.97
N ALA A 206 74.94 -48.86 -55.89
CA ALA A 206 73.95 -48.15 -55.10
C ALA A 206 73.33 -46.98 -55.89
N ASP A 207 72.03 -46.76 -55.71
CA ASP A 207 71.30 -45.68 -56.37
C ASP A 207 71.81 -44.29 -55.96
N VAL A 208 71.85 -43.36 -56.93
CA VAL A 208 72.21 -41.95 -56.68
C VAL A 208 70.93 -41.14 -56.42
N ALA A 209 70.77 -40.63 -55.20
CA ALA A 209 69.62 -39.81 -54.83
C ALA A 209 69.66 -38.42 -55.52
N LEU A 210 68.61 -38.08 -56.27
CA LEU A 210 68.39 -36.73 -56.80
C LEU A 210 67.81 -35.84 -55.70
N SER A 211 68.64 -34.97 -55.13
CA SER A 211 68.23 -34.02 -54.10
C SER A 211 67.56 -32.79 -54.72
N GLY A 212 66.32 -32.48 -54.32
CA GLY A 212 65.74 -31.13 -54.46
C GLY A 212 64.64 -30.90 -55.51
N VAL A 213 63.58 -31.71 -55.56
CA VAL A 213 62.33 -31.29 -56.23
C VAL A 213 61.37 -30.72 -55.18
N THR A 214 61.15 -29.39 -55.21
CA THR A 214 60.21 -28.69 -54.31
C THR A 214 59.11 -28.02 -55.15
N VAL A 215 57.84 -28.32 -54.88
CA VAL A 215 56.68 -27.61 -55.45
C VAL A 215 55.93 -26.93 -54.32
N GLY A 216 55.86 -25.59 -54.35
CA GLY A 216 55.08 -24.81 -53.40
C GLY A 216 53.62 -24.67 -53.84
N LEU A 217 52.68 -24.97 -52.96
CA LEU A 217 51.26 -24.63 -53.11
C LEU A 217 50.90 -23.57 -52.06
N THR A 218 50.32 -22.45 -52.48
CA THR A 218 49.80 -21.38 -51.60
C THR A 218 48.30 -21.16 -51.84
N GLY A 219 47.54 -20.96 -50.77
CA GLY A 219 46.13 -20.54 -50.80
C GLY A 219 45.70 -19.92 -49.46
N ASP A 220 44.83 -18.92 -49.50
CA ASP A 220 44.30 -18.21 -48.31
C ASP A 220 43.01 -18.85 -47.76
N PRO A 221 42.76 -18.79 -46.43
CA PRO A 221 41.58 -19.40 -45.79
C PRO A 221 40.25 -18.71 -46.13
N GLY A 222 39.22 -19.53 -46.33
CA GLY A 222 37.94 -19.18 -46.98
C GLY A 222 36.89 -18.39 -46.18
N ARG A 223 37.18 -17.81 -45.02
CA ARG A 223 36.41 -16.70 -44.37
C ARG A 223 37.00 -16.32 -42.99
N PRO A 224 37.17 -15.02 -42.66
CA PRO A 224 37.60 -14.59 -41.33
C PRO A 224 36.48 -14.74 -40.28
N ALA A 225 36.86 -14.84 -38.99
CA ALA A 225 35.91 -14.82 -37.89
C ALA A 225 35.09 -13.51 -37.92
N PHE A 226 33.80 -13.62 -37.63
CA PHE A 226 32.93 -12.45 -37.49
C PHE A 226 32.06 -12.61 -36.26
N ASN A 227 31.83 -11.49 -35.59
CA ASN A 227 30.92 -11.42 -34.47
C ASN A 227 29.60 -10.79 -34.93
N PHE A 228 28.50 -11.22 -34.32
CA PHE A 228 27.28 -10.45 -34.35
C PHE A 228 26.67 -10.43 -32.96
N THR A 229 25.98 -9.33 -32.68
CA THR A 229 25.44 -9.06 -31.36
C THR A 229 23.95 -9.36 -31.37
N VAL A 230 23.50 -10.24 -30.48
CA VAL A 230 22.07 -10.55 -30.30
C VAL A 230 21.60 -9.92 -29.01
N GLN A 231 20.46 -9.21 -29.07
CA GLN A 231 19.85 -8.60 -27.89
C GLN A 231 19.09 -9.68 -27.12
N SER A 232 19.68 -10.23 -26.06
CA SER A 232 18.97 -11.16 -25.17
C SER A 232 18.44 -10.42 -23.93
N GLY A 233 17.12 -10.38 -23.79
CA GLY A 233 16.45 -10.02 -22.53
C GLY A 233 16.19 -8.53 -22.32
N PHE A 234 14.90 -8.26 -22.06
CA PHE A 234 14.16 -7.01 -21.79
C PHE A 234 14.78 -5.67 -22.21
N THR A 235 14.22 -5.15 -23.30
CA THR A 235 14.50 -3.81 -23.86
C THR A 235 13.61 -2.71 -23.27
N ALA A 236 12.47 -3.06 -22.66
CA ALA A 236 11.59 -2.10 -21.98
C ALA A 236 10.55 -2.84 -21.13
N GLY A 237 10.13 -2.19 -20.04
CA GLY A 237 8.93 -2.53 -19.29
C GLY A 237 8.33 -1.26 -18.67
N THR A 238 7.02 -1.08 -18.78
CA THR A 238 6.32 0.05 -18.15
C THR A 238 5.85 -0.34 -16.76
N VAL A 239 6.26 0.38 -15.72
CA VAL A 239 5.62 0.27 -14.40
C VAL A 239 4.51 1.31 -14.31
N THR A 240 3.27 0.88 -14.57
CA THR A 240 2.10 1.74 -14.44
C THR A 240 1.64 1.72 -12.99
N VAL A 241 1.77 2.85 -12.30
CA VAL A 241 1.17 3.07 -10.98
C VAL A 241 -0.17 3.76 -11.20
N SER A 242 -1.26 3.00 -11.05
CA SER A 242 -2.61 3.59 -11.09
C SER A 242 -2.89 4.40 -9.82
N PRO A 243 -3.77 5.42 -9.86
CA PRO A 243 -4.24 6.09 -8.66
C PRO A 243 -4.86 5.08 -7.69
N ALA A 244 -4.36 5.05 -6.45
CA ALA A 244 -5.01 4.30 -5.37
C ALA A 244 -6.12 5.16 -4.77
N GLY A 245 -7.30 4.57 -4.54
CA GLY A 245 -8.46 5.28 -3.97
C GLY A 245 -9.78 4.74 -4.51
N GLY A 246 -10.43 3.86 -3.75
CA GLY A 246 -11.65 3.17 -4.19
C GLY A 246 -12.97 3.91 -3.91
N SER A 247 -12.91 5.22 -3.64
CA SER A 247 -14.07 6.02 -3.17
C SER A 247 -14.84 5.32 -2.05
N GLN A 248 -14.10 4.73 -1.10
CA GLN A 248 -14.72 3.94 -0.04
C GLN A 248 -15.18 4.86 1.09
N PRO A 249 -16.32 4.55 1.71
CA PRO A 249 -16.89 5.41 2.71
C PRO A 249 -16.21 5.17 4.07
N VAL A 250 -15.71 6.24 4.69
CA VAL A 250 -14.98 6.21 5.96
C VAL A 250 -15.92 6.66 7.09
N VAL A 251 -15.97 5.87 8.16
CA VAL A 251 -16.76 6.19 9.35
C VAL A 251 -16.08 7.33 10.11
N THR A 252 -16.81 8.43 10.29
CA THR A 252 -16.34 9.65 11.00
C THR A 252 -16.87 9.73 12.43
N GLN A 253 -17.66 8.74 12.86
CA GLN A 253 -18.15 8.68 14.22
C GLN A 253 -17.03 8.31 15.19
N SER A 254 -16.94 9.06 16.29
CA SER A 254 -16.19 8.61 17.46
C SER A 254 -16.81 7.33 18.02
N PRO A 255 -16.05 6.51 18.75
CA PRO A 255 -16.61 5.40 19.51
C PRO A 255 -17.76 5.91 20.41
N THR A 256 -18.94 5.31 20.27
CA THR A 256 -20.13 5.71 21.02
C THR A 256 -20.79 4.48 21.63
N LEU A 257 -21.40 4.65 22.80
CA LEU A 257 -22.26 3.67 23.43
C LEU A 257 -23.69 4.20 23.37
N GLY A 258 -24.61 3.39 22.84
CA GLY A 258 -26.02 3.73 22.77
C GLY A 258 -26.65 3.75 24.17
N LEU A 259 -27.18 4.91 24.56
CA LEU A 259 -28.00 5.10 25.76
C LEU A 259 -29.33 5.74 25.34
N THR A 260 -30.36 5.53 26.12
CA THR A 260 -31.68 6.08 25.83
C THR A 260 -31.70 7.56 26.20
N GLN A 261 -31.86 8.43 25.20
CA GLN A 261 -32.04 9.87 25.41
C GLN A 261 -33.53 10.18 25.50
N CYS A 262 -33.93 10.84 26.58
CA CYS A 262 -35.31 11.21 26.81
C CYS A 262 -35.43 12.68 27.20
N ILE A 263 -36.52 13.32 26.82
CA ILE A 263 -36.85 14.70 27.17
C ILE A 263 -38.01 14.73 28.18
N ALA A 264 -37.91 15.58 29.19
CA ALA A 264 -38.96 15.77 30.17
C ALA A 264 -40.18 16.45 29.53
N THR A 265 -41.31 15.74 29.48
CA THR A 265 -42.62 16.25 29.05
C THR A 265 -43.50 16.71 30.21
N VAL A 266 -43.10 16.37 31.44
CA VAL A 266 -43.70 16.85 32.69
C VAL A 266 -42.57 17.31 33.59
N GLY A 267 -42.69 18.50 34.16
CA GLY A 267 -41.65 19.09 34.99
C GLY A 267 -41.97 20.52 35.42
N VAL A 268 -41.03 21.15 36.11
CA VAL A 268 -41.14 22.56 36.49
C VAL A 268 -40.83 23.43 35.27
N PHE A 269 -41.70 24.39 34.96
CA PHE A 269 -41.43 25.33 33.89
C PHE A 269 -40.20 26.21 34.26
N PRO A 270 -39.15 26.25 33.43
CA PRO A 270 -37.93 26.98 33.77
C PRO A 270 -38.18 28.50 33.73
N PRO A 271 -37.80 29.25 34.79
CA PRO A 271 -37.85 30.71 34.76
C PRO A 271 -36.80 31.22 33.78
N ARG A 272 -37.15 32.23 32.98
CA ARG A 272 -36.17 32.96 32.17
C ARG A 272 -35.40 33.91 33.10
N PRO A 273 -34.05 33.86 33.13
CA PRO A 273 -33.25 34.78 33.92
C PRO A 273 -33.37 36.23 33.42
#